data_AF-A0A3S1KMR7-F1
#
_entry.id   AF-A0A3S1KMR7-F1
#
_cell.length_a   1.000
_cell.length_b   1.000
_cell.length_c   1.000
_cell.angle_alpha   90.00
_cell.angle_beta   90.00
_cell.angle_gamma   90.00
#
_symmetry.space_group_name_H-M   'P 1'
#
loop_
_entity.id
_entity.type
_entity.pdbx_description
1 polymer ?
#
loop_
_entity_poly.entity_id
_entity_poly.type
_entity_poly.pdbx_seq_one_letter_code
_entity_poly.pdbx_strand_id
1 'polypeptide(L)'
;VLGRNGLVNSTLVQLGLVPKPVEWLLYSEFAVVLAMVHLYTLFMVTPIFNTLMRIDRSLFEAARDAGASGWQILWNVVIPLAKPGMAIGTIFVVTLVMADFSTVQVMSGGQSASVALMMKNQMSLLQYPAAAANAVVLLVLVLLMVAGILRIVDIRKEL
;
A
#
# COMPACT_ATOMS: atom_id res chain seq x y z
N VAL A 1 14.55 -13.60 2.96
CA VAL A 1 15.47 -12.42 2.93
C VAL A 1 15.63 -11.76 4.29
N LEU A 2 14.54 -11.50 5.04
CA LEU A 2 14.57 -10.71 6.28
C LEU A 2 14.69 -11.52 7.59
N GLY A 3 14.66 -12.86 7.54
CA GLY A 3 14.72 -13.69 8.75
C GLY A 3 16.07 -13.67 9.47
N ARG A 4 16.16 -14.37 10.61
CA ARG A 4 17.36 -14.43 11.47
C ARG A 4 18.62 -14.90 10.71
N ASN A 5 18.45 -15.83 9.77
CA ASN A 5 19.48 -16.33 8.85
C ASN A 5 19.30 -15.79 7.42
N GLY A 6 18.54 -14.70 7.26
CA GLY A 6 18.25 -14.10 5.97
C GLY A 6 19.42 -13.24 5.46
N LEU A 7 19.51 -13.09 4.15
CA LEU A 7 20.54 -12.31 3.43
C LEU A 7 20.89 -10.97 4.11
N VAL A 8 19.89 -10.21 4.57
CA VAL A 8 20.10 -8.90 5.20
C VAL A 8 20.76 -9.04 6.57
N ASN A 9 20.26 -9.93 7.43
CA ASN A 9 20.84 -10.17 8.75
C ASN A 9 22.24 -10.79 8.65
N SER A 10 22.46 -11.73 7.72
CA SER A 10 23.77 -12.35 7.52
C SER A 10 24.81 -11.36 6.99
N THR A 11 24.44 -10.46 6.08
CA THR A 11 25.36 -9.41 5.59
C THR A 11 25.65 -8.36 6.65
N LEU A 12 24.66 -7.92 7.43
CA LEU A 12 24.85 -6.95 8.52
C LEU A 12 25.80 -7.47 9.61
N VAL A 13 25.69 -8.75 9.96
CA VAL A 13 26.60 -9.41 10.92
C VAL A 13 27.98 -9.63 10.31
N GLN A 14 28.08 -10.07 9.05
CA GLN A 14 29.36 -10.25 8.35
C GLN A 14 30.14 -8.94 8.18
N LEU A 15 29.45 -7.82 7.97
CA LEU A 15 30.05 -6.49 7.88
C LEU A 15 30.43 -5.90 9.24
N GLY A 16 30.11 -6.56 10.35
CA GLY A 16 30.40 -6.08 11.71
C GLY A 16 29.57 -4.87 12.15
N LEU A 17 28.53 -4.50 11.39
CA LEU A 17 27.65 -3.36 11.70
C LEU A 17 26.75 -3.63 12.90
N VAL A 18 26.45 -4.91 13.18
CA VAL A 18 25.69 -5.33 14.35
C VAL A 18 26.26 -6.63 14.94
N PRO A 19 26.34 -6.75 16.28
CA PRO A 19 26.94 -7.91 16.94
C PRO A 19 26.07 -9.17 16.90
N LYS A 20 24.76 -9.04 16.64
CA LYS A 20 23.79 -10.15 16.57
C LYS A 20 22.74 -9.87 15.49
N PRO A 21 22.08 -10.91 14.94
CA PRO A 21 20.98 -10.73 14.00
C PRO A 21 19.88 -9.83 14.57
N VAL A 22 19.42 -8.90 13.76
CA VAL A 22 18.41 -7.91 14.13
C VAL A 22 17.04 -8.58 14.12
N GLU A 23 16.44 -8.72 15.29
CA GLU A 23 15.18 -9.46 15.46
C GLU A 23 13.97 -8.65 14.96
N TRP A 24 13.99 -7.32 14.99
CA TRP A 24 12.88 -6.50 14.46
C TRP A 24 12.72 -6.56 12.93
N LEU A 25 13.66 -7.17 12.21
CA LEU A 25 13.59 -7.29 10.76
C LEU A 25 12.56 -8.34 10.30
N LEU A 26 12.13 -9.23 11.20
CA LEU A 26 11.10 -10.24 10.99
C LEU A 26 10.21 -10.32 12.23
N TYR A 27 8.93 -10.67 12.09
CA TYR A 27 7.99 -10.76 13.22
C TYR A 27 7.71 -9.41 13.91
N SER A 28 7.73 -8.32 13.14
CA SER A 28 7.47 -6.97 13.61
C SER A 28 6.47 -6.24 12.73
N GLU A 29 5.88 -5.15 13.24
CA GLU A 29 5.03 -4.28 12.43
C GLU A 29 5.78 -3.68 11.24
N PHE A 30 7.08 -3.38 11.40
CA PHE A 30 7.92 -2.92 10.29
C PHE A 30 8.00 -3.95 9.17
N ALA A 31 8.21 -5.23 9.50
CA ALA A 31 8.29 -6.30 8.50
C ALA A 31 6.96 -6.45 7.75
N VAL A 32 5.83 -6.32 8.44
CA VAL A 32 4.49 -6.34 7.83
C VAL A 32 4.33 -5.19 6.84
N VAL A 33 4.62 -3.95 7.27
CA VAL A 33 4.50 -2.77 6.40
C VAL A 33 5.42 -2.88 5.18
N LEU A 34 6.67 -3.27 5.39
CA LEU A 34 7.65 -3.44 4.30
C LEU A 34 7.18 -4.50 3.29
N ALA A 35 6.67 -5.64 3.77
CA ALA A 35 6.14 -6.69 2.91
C ALA A 35 4.92 -6.21 2.11
N MET A 36 3.97 -5.53 2.76
CA MET A 36 2.79 -4.97 2.09
C MET A 36 3.15 -3.92 1.05
N VAL A 37 4.07 -3.00 1.37
CA VAL A 37 4.57 -2.02 0.39
C VAL A 37 5.17 -2.75 -0.80
N HIS A 38 6.05 -3.72 -0.57
CA HIS A 38 6.69 -4.46 -1.66
C HIS A 38 5.68 -5.22 -2.54
N LEU A 39 4.68 -5.87 -1.93
CA LEU A 39 3.65 -6.63 -2.63
C LEU A 39 2.71 -5.73 -3.45
N TYR A 40 2.28 -4.61 -2.88
CA TYR A 40 1.22 -3.79 -3.45
C TYR A 40 1.72 -2.60 -4.28
N THR A 41 3.02 -2.31 -4.26
CA THR A 41 3.60 -1.24 -5.10
C THR A 41 3.27 -1.44 -6.58
N LEU A 42 3.36 -2.67 -7.09
CA LEU A 42 3.06 -2.95 -8.49
C LEU A 42 1.60 -2.62 -8.87
N PHE A 43 0.66 -2.88 -7.96
CA PHE A 43 -0.75 -2.56 -8.16
C PHE A 43 -1.01 -1.05 -8.14
N MET A 44 -0.18 -0.26 -7.46
CA MET A 44 -0.24 1.20 -7.47
C MET A 44 0.35 1.79 -8.76
N VAL A 45 1.42 1.19 -9.28
CA VAL A 45 2.14 1.69 -10.45
C VAL A 45 1.27 1.64 -11.70
N THR A 46 0.49 0.58 -11.91
CA THR A 46 -0.34 0.41 -13.12
C THR A 46 -1.33 1.56 -13.37
N PRO A 47 -2.20 1.97 -12.43
CA PRO A 47 -3.15 3.06 -12.65
C PRO A 47 -2.46 4.43 -12.75
N ILE A 48 -1.39 4.69 -11.99
CA ILE A 48 -0.59 5.91 -12.12
C ILE A 48 -0.01 5.98 -13.54
N PHE A 49 0.62 4.91 -14.01
CA PHE A 49 1.21 4.85 -15.33
C PHE A 49 0.17 5.09 -16.43
N ASN A 50 -1.03 4.51 -16.31
CA ASN A 50 -2.11 4.76 -17.27
C ASN A 50 -2.50 6.25 -17.33
N THR A 51 -2.60 6.92 -16.18
CA THR A 51 -2.89 8.36 -16.16
C THR A 51 -1.75 9.21 -16.71
N LEU A 52 -0.50 8.87 -16.41
CA LEU A 52 0.65 9.59 -16.94
C LEU A 52 0.74 9.51 -18.47
N MET A 53 0.39 8.36 -19.05
CA MET A 53 0.35 8.19 -20.51
C MET A 53 -0.69 9.06 -21.21
N ARG A 54 -1.72 9.50 -20.48
CA ARG A 54 -2.79 10.36 -21.02
C ARG A 54 -2.44 11.86 -20.96
N ILE A 55 -1.37 12.23 -20.25
CA ILE A 55 -0.97 13.64 -20.15
C ILE A 55 -0.40 14.11 -21.49
N ASP A 56 -0.97 15.19 -22.02
CA ASP A 56 -0.52 15.81 -23.27
C ASP A 56 0.91 16.37 -23.11
N ARG A 57 1.78 16.09 -24.08
CA ARG A 57 3.17 16.57 -24.10
C ARG A 57 3.27 18.09 -24.18
N SER A 58 2.30 18.76 -24.81
CA SER A 58 2.25 20.22 -24.92
C SER A 58 2.23 20.92 -23.56
N LEU A 59 1.69 20.30 -22.52
CA LEU A 59 1.71 20.84 -21.15
C LEU A 59 3.14 20.93 -20.59
N PHE A 60 4.00 19.99 -20.96
CA PHE A 60 5.41 20.00 -20.54
C PHE A 60 6.21 21.05 -21.30
N GLU A 61 5.93 21.22 -22.59
CA GLU A 61 6.55 22.25 -23.44
C GLU A 61 6.14 23.65 -22.97
N ALA A 62 4.84 23.88 -22.78
CA ALA A 62 4.31 25.15 -22.27
C ALA A 62 4.85 25.51 -20.89
N ALA A 63 4.99 24.53 -19.98
CA ALA A 63 5.57 24.77 -18.67
C ALA A 63 7.06 25.16 -18.76
N ARG A 64 7.82 24.54 -19.67
CA ARG A 64 9.22 24.91 -19.91
C ARG A 64 9.35 26.29 -20.55
N ASP A 65 8.48 26.62 -21.50
CA ASP A 65 8.44 27.95 -22.13
C ASP A 65 8.10 29.05 -21.12
N ALA A 66 7.28 28.74 -20.11
CA ALA A 66 7.00 29.60 -18.97
C ALA A 66 8.17 29.70 -17.95
N GLY A 67 9.30 29.03 -18.21
CA GLY A 67 10.48 29.05 -17.35
C GLY A 67 10.44 28.07 -16.17
N ALA A 68 9.53 27.09 -16.16
CA ALA A 68 9.43 26.13 -15.07
C ALA A 68 10.60 25.11 -15.09
N SER A 69 11.24 24.94 -13.93
CA SER A 69 12.19 23.86 -13.66
C SER A 69 11.50 22.50 -13.61
N GLY A 70 12.27 21.42 -13.79
CA GLY A 70 11.73 20.04 -13.73
C GLY A 70 10.98 19.72 -12.43
N TRP A 71 11.40 20.28 -11.30
CA TRP A 71 10.72 20.12 -10.02
C TRP A 71 9.36 20.83 -9.98
N GLN A 72 9.28 22.04 -10.56
CA GLN A 72 8.01 22.76 -10.69
C GLN A 72 7.05 22.04 -11.64
N ILE A 73 7.55 21.45 -12.73
CA ILE A 73 6.72 20.66 -13.65
C ILE A 73 6.17 19.42 -12.93
N LEU A 74 7.00 18.72 -12.14
CA LEU A 74 6.55 17.57 -11.35
C LEU A 74 5.41 17.94 -10.40
N TRP A 75 5.59 18.98 -9.58
CA TRP A 75 4.60 19.36 -8.56
C TRP A 75 3.37 20.09 -9.14
N ASN A 76 3.54 20.93 -10.14
CA ASN A 76 2.44 21.78 -10.62
C ASN A 76 1.69 21.18 -11.82
N VAL A 77 2.29 20.22 -12.55
CA VAL A 77 1.67 19.62 -13.73
C VAL A 77 1.46 18.12 -13.52
N VAL A 78 2.53 17.36 -13.28
CA VAL A 78 2.47 15.89 -13.26
C VAL A 78 1.65 15.36 -12.09
N ILE A 79 1.97 15.76 -10.85
CA ILE A 79 1.28 15.26 -9.66
C ILE A 79 -0.23 15.59 -9.68
N PRO A 80 -0.65 16.83 -10.00
CA PRO A 80 -2.07 17.17 -10.09
C PRO A 80 -2.82 16.35 -11.15
N LEU A 81 -2.24 16.16 -12.33
CA LEU A 81 -2.87 15.39 -13.42
C LEU A 81 -2.83 13.88 -13.18
N ALA A 82 -1.89 13.38 -12.36
CA ALA A 82 -1.84 11.98 -11.96
C ALA A 82 -2.76 11.65 -10.77
N LYS A 83 -3.41 12.64 -10.14
CA LYS A 83 -4.31 12.44 -8.98
C LYS A 83 -5.40 11.37 -9.19
N PRO A 84 -6.10 11.31 -10.33
CA PRO A 84 -7.09 10.26 -10.57
C PRO A 84 -6.48 8.86 -10.56
N GLY A 85 -5.29 8.70 -11.15
CA GLY A 85 -4.57 7.42 -11.18
C GLY A 85 -4.10 7.01 -9.79
N MET A 86 -3.60 7.97 -9.00
CA MET A 86 -3.25 7.74 -7.60
C MET A 86 -4.47 7.36 -6.75
N ALA A 87 -5.64 7.96 -7.01
CA ALA A 87 -6.88 7.63 -6.31
C ALA A 87 -7.33 6.20 -6.61
N ILE A 88 -7.37 5.82 -7.89
CA ILE A 88 -7.72 4.45 -8.33
C ILE A 88 -6.73 3.44 -7.74
N GLY A 89 -5.42 3.72 -7.81
CA GLY A 89 -4.40 2.88 -7.21
C GLY A 89 -4.58 2.72 -5.71
N THR A 90 -4.88 3.80 -5.00
CA THR A 90 -5.12 3.77 -3.55
C THR A 90 -6.34 2.91 -3.22
N ILE A 91 -7.43 3.00 -4.00
CA ILE A 91 -8.63 2.16 -3.81
C ILE A 91 -8.27 0.67 -3.94
N PHE A 92 -7.48 0.30 -4.96
CA PHE A 92 -7.03 -1.09 -5.12
C PHE A 92 -6.17 -1.55 -3.95
N VAL A 93 -5.15 -0.76 -3.59
CA VAL A 93 -4.22 -1.11 -2.50
C VAL A 93 -4.95 -1.24 -1.16
N VAL A 94 -5.82 -0.29 -0.81
CA VAL A 94 -6.61 -0.34 0.43
C VAL A 94 -7.48 -1.60 0.48
N THR A 95 -8.15 -1.92 -0.63
CA THR A 95 -9.03 -3.08 -0.71
C THR A 95 -8.25 -4.38 -0.52
N LEU A 96 -7.07 -4.49 -1.16
CA LEU A 96 -6.22 -5.68 -1.07
C LEU A 96 -5.58 -5.83 0.32
N VAL A 97 -5.03 -4.75 0.87
CA VAL A 97 -4.37 -4.75 2.18
C VAL A 97 -5.34 -5.11 3.30
N MET A 98 -6.57 -4.56 3.27
CA MET A 98 -7.58 -4.83 4.30
C MET A 98 -8.03 -6.29 4.33
N ALA A 99 -7.92 -7.00 3.20
CA ALA A 99 -8.25 -8.42 3.09
C ALA A 99 -7.07 -9.36 3.41
N ASP A 100 -5.83 -8.86 3.46
CA ASP A 100 -4.65 -9.70 3.61
C ASP A 100 -4.29 -9.98 5.08
N PHE A 101 -4.80 -11.09 5.59
CA PHE A 101 -4.38 -11.63 6.89
C PHE A 101 -3.13 -12.52 6.81
N SER A 102 -2.83 -13.07 5.63
CA SER A 102 -1.76 -14.06 5.47
C SER A 102 -0.40 -13.42 5.65
N THR A 103 -0.18 -12.29 4.97
CA THR A 103 1.06 -11.53 5.10
C THR A 103 1.23 -11.03 6.54
N VAL A 104 0.17 -10.53 7.18
CA VAL A 104 0.22 -10.11 8.59
C VAL A 104 0.62 -11.28 9.49
N GLN A 105 -0.07 -12.42 9.39
CA GLN A 105 0.19 -13.59 10.23
C GLN A 105 1.63 -14.09 10.10
N VAL A 106 2.14 -14.18 8.87
CA VAL A 106 3.50 -14.67 8.61
C VAL A 106 4.55 -13.65 9.03
N MET A 107 4.39 -12.38 8.62
CA MET A 107 5.40 -11.35 8.85
C MET A 107 5.42 -10.81 10.27
N SER A 108 4.33 -10.92 11.02
CA SER A 108 4.26 -10.55 12.44
C SER A 108 4.47 -11.73 13.39
N GLY A 109 4.57 -12.96 12.89
CA GLY A 109 4.64 -14.16 13.74
C GLY A 109 3.40 -14.35 14.60
N GLY A 110 2.24 -13.84 14.14
CA GLY A 110 0.97 -13.87 14.88
C GLY A 110 0.82 -12.81 15.99
N GLN A 111 1.82 -11.95 16.22
CA GLN A 111 1.76 -10.93 17.28
C GLN A 111 0.99 -9.66 16.90
N SER A 112 0.76 -9.41 15.60
CA SER A 112 0.05 -8.23 15.14
C SER A 112 -1.40 -8.58 14.83
N ALA A 113 -2.32 -7.74 15.30
CA ALA A 113 -3.75 -7.94 15.12
C ALA A 113 -4.22 -7.28 13.82
N SER A 114 -4.84 -8.05 12.93
CA SER A 114 -5.63 -7.52 11.81
C SER A 114 -7.06 -8.02 11.91
N VAL A 115 -8.02 -7.22 11.40
CA VAL A 115 -9.44 -7.58 11.38
C VAL A 115 -9.64 -8.90 10.63
N ALA A 116 -8.96 -9.07 9.51
CA ALA A 116 -9.00 -10.29 8.72
C ALA A 116 -8.40 -11.50 9.47
N LEU A 117 -7.32 -11.32 10.24
CA LEU A 117 -6.75 -12.40 11.07
C LEU A 117 -7.69 -12.78 12.22
N MET A 118 -8.34 -11.80 12.84
CA MET A 118 -9.35 -12.02 13.88
C MET A 118 -10.54 -12.82 13.33
N MET A 119 -11.05 -12.47 12.15
CA MET A 119 -12.10 -13.23 11.47
C MET A 119 -11.67 -14.66 11.21
N LYS A 120 -10.45 -14.88 10.69
CA LYS A 120 -9.90 -16.21 10.44
C LYS A 120 -9.79 -17.04 11.73
N ASN A 121 -9.39 -16.42 12.84
CA ASN A 121 -9.31 -17.10 14.13
C ASN A 121 -10.71 -17.48 14.66
N GLN A 122 -11.70 -16.60 14.53
CA GLN A 122 -13.10 -16.88 14.92
C GLN A 122 -13.70 -18.01 14.09
N MET A 123 -13.45 -18.04 12.78
CA MET A 123 -13.88 -19.14 11.92
C MET A 123 -13.24 -20.47 12.34
N SER A 124 -11.96 -20.46 12.73
CA SER A 124 -11.27 -21.65 13.24
C SER A 124 -11.85 -22.17 14.56
N LEU A 125 -12.50 -21.31 15.35
CA LEU A 125 -13.20 -21.65 16.59
C LEU A 125 -14.69 -21.94 16.38
N LEU A 126 -15.14 -22.10 15.12
CA LEU A 126 -16.54 -22.29 14.73
C LEU A 126 -17.48 -21.13 15.16
N GLN A 127 -16.92 -19.94 15.42
CA GLN A 127 -17.66 -18.74 15.79
C GLN A 127 -18.09 -17.93 14.55
N TYR A 128 -18.84 -18.57 13.65
CA TYR A 128 -19.30 -17.95 12.40
C TYR A 128 -20.10 -16.65 12.58
N PRO A 129 -21.00 -16.51 13.59
CA PRO A 129 -21.75 -15.27 13.77
C PRO A 129 -20.85 -14.06 14.07
N ALA A 130 -19.82 -14.24 14.91
CA ALA A 130 -18.87 -13.18 15.24
C ALA A 130 -18.00 -12.82 14.03
N ALA A 131 -17.55 -13.82 13.28
CA ALA A 131 -16.78 -13.62 12.05
C ALA A 131 -17.58 -12.85 10.99
N ALA A 132 -18.87 -13.17 10.83
CA ALA A 132 -19.77 -12.48 9.91
C ALA A 132 -19.99 -11.00 10.32
N ALA A 133 -20.17 -10.72 11.61
CA ALA A 133 -20.29 -9.34 12.10
C ALA A 133 -19.03 -8.52 11.77
N ASN A 134 -17.85 -9.06 12.02
CA ASN A 134 -16.57 -8.44 11.67
C ASN A 134 -16.41 -8.23 10.16
N ALA A 135 -16.87 -9.18 9.34
CA ALA A 135 -16.85 -9.04 7.87
C ALA A 135 -17.68 -7.85 7.40
N VAL A 136 -18.89 -7.68 7.95
CA VAL A 136 -19.78 -6.56 7.60
C VAL A 136 -19.19 -5.23 8.05
N VAL A 137 -18.61 -5.16 9.25
CA VAL A 137 -17.93 -3.94 9.74
C VAL A 137 -16.75 -3.58 8.84
N LEU A 138 -15.91 -4.56 8.49
CA LEU A 138 -14.78 -4.34 7.58
C LEU A 138 -15.25 -3.86 6.21
N LEU A 139 -16.30 -4.47 5.65
CA LEU A 139 -16.88 -4.05 4.38
C LEU A 139 -17.37 -2.60 4.42
N VAL A 140 -18.12 -2.22 5.46
CA VAL A 140 -18.60 -0.84 5.63
C VAL A 140 -17.43 0.14 5.72
N LEU A 141 -16.39 -0.19 6.50
CA LEU A 141 -15.20 0.65 6.62
C LEU A 141 -14.47 0.82 5.28
N VAL A 142 -14.29 -0.26 4.52
CA VAL A 142 -13.67 -0.20 3.19
C VAL A 142 -14.50 0.66 2.25
N LEU A 143 -15.83 0.47 2.22
CA LEU A 143 -16.72 1.29 1.40
C LEU A 143 -16.67 2.77 1.78
N LEU A 144 -16.59 3.10 3.08
CA LEU A 144 -16.45 4.48 3.54
C LEU A 144 -15.11 5.09 3.12
N MET A 145 -14.00 4.34 3.21
CA MET A 145 -12.69 4.79 2.73
C MET A 145 -12.72 5.05 1.22
N VAL A 146 -13.27 4.12 0.44
CA VAL A 146 -13.42 4.27 -1.02
C VAL A 146 -14.30 5.47 -1.35
N ALA A 147 -15.44 5.63 -0.69
CA ALA A 147 -16.32 6.79 -0.88
C ALA A 147 -15.62 8.12 -0.53
N GLY A 148 -14.79 8.13 0.53
CA GLY A 148 -13.98 9.28 0.90
C GLY A 148 -12.97 9.66 -0.18
N ILE A 149 -12.25 8.68 -0.72
CA ILE A 149 -11.29 8.89 -1.81
C ILE A 149 -11.99 9.43 -3.07
N LEU A 150 -13.12 8.81 -3.46
CA LEU A 150 -13.92 9.23 -4.62
C LEU A 150 -14.54 10.62 -4.47
N ARG A 151 -14.73 11.10 -3.23
CA ARG A 151 -15.24 12.45 -2.97
C ARG A 151 -14.16 13.52 -3.05
N ILE A 152 -12.92 13.18 -2.67
CA ILE A 152 -11.77 14.09 -2.74
C ILE A 152 -11.30 14.23 -4.19
N VAL A 153 -11.36 13.14 -4.95
CA VAL A 153 -10.90 13.09 -6.34
C VAL A 153 -12.13 12.91 -7.23
N ASP A 154 -12.57 14.00 -7.88
CA ASP A 154 -13.67 14.01 -8.85
C ASP A 154 -13.32 13.17 -10.09
N ILE A 155 -13.30 11.84 -9.98
CA ILE A 155 -12.96 10.92 -11.08
C ILE A 155 -13.92 11.12 -12.26
N ARG A 156 -15.17 11.56 -11.99
CA ARG A 156 -16.20 11.78 -13.02
C ARG A 156 -15.92 12.95 -13.96
N LYS A 157 -15.01 13.88 -13.63
CA LYS A 157 -14.66 14.98 -14.53
C LYS A 157 -13.64 14.57 -15.60
N GLU A 158 -13.01 13.40 -15.46
CA GLU A 158 -11.95 12.93 -16.36
C GLU A 158 -12.30 11.64 -17.13
N LEU A 159 -13.53 11.13 -16.97
CA LEU A 159 -14.12 10.08 -17.81
C LEU A 159 -14.99 10.70 -18.89
#